data_AF-Q8XRW0-F1
#
_entry.id   AF-Q8XRW0-F1
#
_cell.length_a   1.000
_cell.length_b   1.000
_cell.length_c   1.000
_cell.angle_alpha   90.00
_cell.angle_beta   90.00
_cell.angle_gamma   90.00
#
_symmetry.space_group_name_H-M   'P 1'
#
loop_
_entity.id
_entity.type
_entity.pdbx_description
1 polymer ?
#
loop_
_entity_poly.entity_id
_entity_poly.type
_entity_poly.pdbx_seq_one_letter_code
_entity_poly.pdbx_strand_id
1 'polypeptide(L)'
;MSASPRFAHHLRDSAFRLTRRRRWMVYGVFGVLLLTGLAWLVQHFTDDGSEGGMAVAAWSMKLHGAAAMASLYLVGMLWSPHIRNAWVRRRNRAAGAVFGGLTALLVVTGYALYYVNGELPRQCAEVLHWIAGLAACVALWVHIAIGRRRRKAASAFQM
;
A
#
# COMPACT_ATOMS: atom_id res chain seq x y z
N MET A 1 16.81 -37.13 14.68
CA MET A 1 16.85 -36.92 13.22
C MET A 1 17.01 -35.43 12.95
N SER A 2 18.24 -34.94 12.76
CA SER A 2 18.49 -33.54 12.43
C SER A 2 18.05 -33.28 10.98
N ALA A 3 17.10 -32.36 10.78
CA ALA A 3 16.74 -31.93 9.44
C ALA A 3 17.99 -31.41 8.74
N SER A 4 18.25 -31.88 7.51
CA SER A 4 19.42 -31.45 6.76
C SER A 4 19.39 -29.92 6.59
N PRO A 5 20.54 -29.22 6.71
CA PRO A 5 20.59 -27.75 6.69
C PRO A 5 19.98 -27.14 5.41
N ARG A 6 19.92 -27.91 4.31
CA ARG A 6 19.25 -27.52 3.06
C ARG A 6 17.72 -27.45 3.18
N PHE A 7 17.08 -28.35 3.93
CA PHE A 7 15.62 -28.37 4.10
C PHE A 7 15.13 -27.20 4.97
N ALA A 8 15.87 -26.87 6.02
CA ALA A 8 15.57 -25.73 6.89
C ALA A 8 15.68 -24.37 6.15
N HIS A 9 16.60 -24.25 5.19
CA HIS A 9 16.76 -23.04 4.38
C HIS A 9 15.59 -22.83 3.41
N HIS A 10 15.13 -23.89 2.73
CA HIS A 10 13.99 -23.83 1.82
C HIS A 10 12.67 -23.43 2.51
N LEU A 11 12.42 -23.94 3.73
CA LEU A 11 11.26 -23.54 4.53
C LEU A 11 11.36 -22.06 4.97
N ARG A 12 12.57 -21.60 5.33
CA ARG A 12 12.83 -20.20 5.72
C ARG A 12 12.72 -19.18 4.58
N ASP A 13 12.96 -19.58 3.34
CA ASP A 13 12.82 -18.72 2.16
C ASP A 13 11.39 -18.74 1.59
N SER A 14 10.66 -19.85 1.78
CA SER A 14 9.24 -19.98 1.42
C SER A 14 8.35 -19.05 2.25
N ALA A 15 8.68 -18.83 3.52
CA ALA A 15 7.95 -17.93 4.43
C ALA A 15 7.96 -16.45 3.99
N PHE A 16 8.93 -16.03 3.16
CA PHE A 16 9.03 -14.65 2.67
C PHE A 16 8.12 -14.39 1.46
N ARG A 17 7.65 -15.45 0.80
CA ARG A 17 6.91 -15.32 -0.46
C ARG A 17 5.44 -15.10 -0.17
N LEU A 18 4.97 -13.92 -0.56
CA LEU A 18 3.55 -13.71 -0.76
C LEU A 18 3.04 -14.74 -1.74
N THR A 19 2.04 -15.52 -1.33
CA THR A 19 1.33 -16.41 -2.25
C THR A 19 0.81 -15.60 -3.43
N ARG A 20 0.74 -16.20 -4.61
CA ARG A 20 0.32 -15.51 -5.85
C ARG A 20 -1.01 -14.77 -5.65
N ARG A 21 -1.96 -15.41 -4.95
CA ARG A 21 -3.26 -14.83 -4.58
C ARG A 21 -3.12 -13.58 -3.72
N ARG A 22 -2.41 -13.65 -2.58
CA ARG A 22 -2.21 -12.49 -1.69
C ARG A 22 -1.55 -11.32 -2.40
N ARG A 23 -0.57 -11.60 -3.27
CA ARG A 23 0.08 -10.55 -4.07
C ARG A 23 -0.89 -9.84 -5.02
N TRP A 24 -1.73 -10.59 -5.72
CA TRP A 24 -2.74 -10.01 -6.61
C TRP A 24 -3.83 -9.25 -5.83
N MET A 25 -4.21 -9.72 -4.64
CA MET A 25 -5.12 -8.98 -3.77
C MET A 25 -4.55 -7.62 -3.38
N VAL A 26 -3.27 -7.56 -2.98
CA VAL A 26 -2.59 -6.29 -2.68
C VAL A 26 -2.61 -5.37 -3.89
N TYR A 27 -2.23 -5.87 -5.08
CA TYR A 27 -2.22 -5.05 -6.30
C TYR A 27 -3.61 -4.56 -6.68
N GLY A 28 -4.62 -5.42 -6.57
CA GLY A 28 -6.01 -5.05 -6.83
C GLY A 28 -6.49 -3.96 -5.88
N VAL A 29 -6.31 -4.14 -4.57
CA VAL A 29 -6.78 -3.18 -3.56
C VAL A 29 -6.07 -1.83 -3.68
N PHE A 30 -4.74 -1.82 -3.79
CA PHE A 30 -3.99 -0.57 -3.99
C PHE A 30 -4.28 0.07 -5.36
N GLY A 31 -4.55 -0.74 -6.39
CA GLY A 31 -4.99 -0.26 -7.69
C GLY A 31 -6.35 0.43 -7.61
N VAL A 32 -7.32 -0.17 -6.93
CA VAL A 32 -8.65 0.44 -6.71
C VAL A 32 -8.51 1.75 -5.92
N LEU A 33 -7.76 1.75 -4.81
CA LEU A 33 -7.50 2.97 -4.03
C LEU A 33 -6.94 4.11 -4.89
N LEU A 34 -5.93 3.80 -5.72
CA LEU A 34 -5.32 4.79 -6.59
C LEU A 34 -6.30 5.30 -7.65
N LEU A 35 -6.98 4.39 -8.36
CA LEU A 35 -7.88 4.77 -9.45
C LEU A 35 -9.07 5.58 -8.95
N THR A 36 -9.68 5.18 -7.82
CA THR A 36 -10.81 5.92 -7.25
C THR A 36 -10.36 7.23 -6.62
N GLY A 37 -9.17 7.28 -6.02
CA GLY A 37 -8.59 8.53 -5.51
C GLY A 37 -8.30 9.53 -6.63
N LEU A 38 -7.71 9.08 -7.74
CA LEU A 38 -7.46 9.91 -8.91
C LEU A 38 -8.75 10.37 -9.59
N ALA A 39 -9.73 9.48 -9.75
CA ALA A 39 -11.02 9.83 -10.34
C ALA A 39 -11.75 10.88 -9.48
N TRP A 40 -11.72 10.73 -8.16
CA TRP A 40 -12.24 11.75 -7.25
C TRP A 40 -11.48 13.08 -7.36
N LEU A 41 -10.14 13.04 -7.42
CA LEU A 41 -9.30 14.25 -7.49
C LEU A 41 -9.52 15.03 -8.79
N VAL A 42 -9.62 14.33 -9.93
CA VAL A 42 -9.96 14.95 -11.22
C VAL A 42 -11.31 15.63 -11.10
N GLN A 43 -12.33 14.91 -10.64
CA GLN A 43 -13.68 15.45 -10.50
C GLN A 43 -13.73 16.65 -9.53
N HIS A 44 -12.95 16.61 -8.46
CA HIS A 44 -12.87 17.71 -7.49
C HIS A 44 -12.36 19.02 -8.13
N PHE A 45 -11.43 18.95 -9.07
CA PHE A 45 -10.88 20.14 -9.75
C PHE A 45 -11.59 20.51 -11.05
N THR A 46 -12.31 19.57 -11.66
CA THR A 46 -13.06 19.79 -12.91
C THR A 46 -14.57 19.83 -12.67
N ASP A 47 -15.01 20.07 -11.44
CA ASP A 47 -16.44 20.02 -11.11
C ASP A 47 -17.20 21.07 -11.92
N ASP A 48 -18.13 20.58 -12.74
CA ASP A 48 -18.99 21.37 -13.61
C ASP A 48 -20.45 21.42 -13.10
N GLY A 49 -20.72 20.77 -11.95
CA GLY A 49 -22.06 20.64 -11.38
C GLY A 49 -22.97 19.67 -12.12
N SER A 50 -22.44 18.85 -13.04
CA SER A 50 -23.23 17.84 -13.76
C SER A 50 -23.62 16.65 -12.88
N GLU A 51 -24.78 16.05 -13.13
CA GLU A 51 -25.22 14.83 -12.43
C GLU A 51 -24.22 13.67 -12.61
N GLY A 52 -23.64 13.56 -13.81
CA GLY A 52 -22.62 12.55 -14.11
C GLY A 52 -21.35 12.75 -13.27
N GLY A 53 -20.88 13.99 -13.16
CA GLY A 53 -19.75 14.36 -12.33
C GLY A 53 -19.98 14.04 -10.84
N MET A 54 -21.14 14.42 -10.31
CA MET A 54 -21.54 14.08 -8.94
C MET A 54 -21.59 12.57 -8.70
N ALA A 55 -22.09 11.79 -9.66
CA ALA A 55 -22.12 10.34 -9.58
C ALA A 55 -20.71 9.73 -9.55
N VAL A 56 -19.78 10.25 -10.36
CA VAL A 56 -18.37 9.83 -10.35
C VAL A 56 -17.72 10.12 -8.99
N ALA A 57 -17.91 11.32 -8.43
CA ALA A 57 -17.38 11.65 -7.11
C ALA A 57 -17.94 10.71 -6.01
N ALA A 58 -19.26 10.48 -6.02
CA ALA A 58 -19.93 9.64 -5.04
C ALA A 58 -19.49 8.17 -5.10
N TRP A 59 -19.42 7.59 -6.30
CA TRP A 59 -18.96 6.20 -6.46
C TRP A 59 -17.47 6.04 -6.18
N SER A 60 -16.65 7.02 -6.57
CA SER A 60 -15.23 7.06 -6.22
C SER A 60 -15.05 6.96 -4.71
N MET A 61 -15.77 7.78 -3.92
CA MET A 61 -15.71 7.74 -2.46
C MET A 61 -16.15 6.40 -1.86
N LYS A 62 -17.26 5.83 -2.33
CA LYS A 62 -17.77 4.52 -1.84
C LYS A 62 -16.75 3.40 -2.05
N LEU A 63 -16.22 3.29 -3.28
CA LEU A 63 -15.24 2.27 -3.64
C LEU A 63 -13.90 2.50 -2.95
N HIS A 64 -13.47 3.76 -2.81
CA HIS A 64 -12.26 4.12 -2.08
C HIS A 64 -12.35 3.72 -0.62
N GLY A 65 -13.45 4.06 0.06
CA GLY A 65 -13.69 3.67 1.46
C GLY A 65 -13.69 2.14 1.66
N ALA A 66 -14.37 1.40 0.78
CA ALA A 66 -14.36 -0.06 0.81
C ALA A 66 -12.95 -0.65 0.62
N ALA A 67 -12.19 -0.11 -0.35
CA ALA A 67 -10.82 -0.53 -0.60
C ALA A 67 -9.87 -0.15 0.55
N ALA A 68 -10.11 0.98 1.23
CA ALA A 68 -9.34 1.40 2.40
C ALA A 68 -9.49 0.39 3.54
N MET A 69 -10.72 -0.05 3.83
CA MET A 69 -10.97 -1.11 4.83
C MET A 69 -10.28 -2.42 4.46
N ALA A 70 -10.37 -2.84 3.19
CA ALA A 70 -9.66 -4.03 2.70
C ALA A 70 -8.14 -3.88 2.83
N SER A 71 -7.60 -2.68 2.60
CA SER A 71 -6.16 -2.42 2.70
C SER A 71 -5.65 -2.56 4.14
N LEU A 72 -6.39 -2.07 5.13
CA LEU A 72 -6.06 -2.23 6.56
C LEU A 72 -6.01 -3.70 6.95
N TYR A 73 -7.03 -4.47 6.55
CA TYR A 73 -7.05 -5.92 6.75
C TYR A 73 -5.84 -6.61 6.10
N LEU A 74 -5.52 -6.26 4.84
CA LEU A 74 -4.36 -6.81 4.15
C LEU A 74 -3.04 -6.44 4.84
N VAL A 75 -2.85 -5.19 5.26
CA VAL A 75 -1.64 -4.76 5.99
C VAL A 75 -1.48 -5.58 7.27
N GLY A 76 -2.55 -5.78 8.03
CA GLY A 76 -2.55 -6.65 9.21
C GLY A 76 -2.18 -8.10 8.88
N MET A 77 -2.81 -8.68 7.85
CA MET A 77 -2.48 -10.04 7.37
C MET A 77 -1.02 -10.19 6.94
N LEU A 78 -0.42 -9.13 6.39
CA LEU A 78 0.97 -9.12 5.92
C LEU A 78 1.99 -8.78 6.99
N TRP A 79 1.55 -8.35 8.17
CA TRP A 79 2.41 -7.87 9.23
C TRP A 79 3.50 -8.88 9.61
N SER A 80 3.11 -10.07 10.06
CA SER A 80 4.06 -11.10 10.47
C SER A 80 4.86 -11.69 9.28
N PRO A 81 4.22 -12.23 8.23
CA PRO A 81 4.94 -12.98 7.19
C PRO A 81 5.80 -12.10 6.30
N HIS A 82 5.43 -10.83 6.08
CA HIS A 82 6.14 -9.93 5.17
C HIS A 82 6.85 -8.79 5.91
N ILE A 83 6.11 -7.94 6.64
CA ILE A 83 6.64 -6.67 7.17
C ILE A 83 7.67 -6.93 8.28
N ARG A 84 7.27 -7.61 9.36
CA ARG A 84 8.13 -7.94 10.50
C ARG A 84 9.32 -8.79 10.08
N ASN A 85 9.09 -9.81 9.26
CA ASN A 85 10.17 -10.69 8.80
C ASN A 85 11.19 -9.96 7.90
N ALA A 86 10.74 -9.14 6.95
CA ALA A 86 11.63 -8.31 6.12
C ALA A 86 12.41 -7.31 6.98
N TRP A 87 11.73 -6.75 8.00
CA TRP A 87 12.34 -5.91 8.99
C TRP A 87 13.43 -6.68 9.72
N VAL A 88 13.16 -7.69 10.54
CA VAL A 88 14.18 -8.43 11.32
C VAL A 88 15.38 -8.84 10.46
N ARG A 89 15.16 -9.31 9.23
CA ARG A 89 16.22 -9.76 8.30
C ARG A 89 16.95 -8.64 7.53
N ARG A 90 16.71 -7.37 7.85
CA ARG A 90 17.34 -6.19 7.19
C ARG A 90 17.12 -6.14 5.68
N ARG A 91 16.04 -6.74 5.16
CA ARG A 91 15.76 -6.79 3.73
C ARG A 91 14.81 -5.66 3.32
N ASN A 92 15.28 -4.83 2.39
CA ASN A 92 14.49 -3.74 1.78
C ASN A 92 13.83 -2.79 2.81
N ARG A 93 14.47 -2.59 3.97
CA ARG A 93 13.88 -1.83 5.09
C ARG A 93 13.56 -0.39 4.73
N ALA A 94 14.48 0.32 4.07
CA ALA A 94 14.30 1.73 3.76
C ALA A 94 13.06 1.95 2.88
N ALA A 95 12.97 1.27 1.73
CA ALA A 95 11.80 1.38 0.86
C ALA A 95 10.51 0.87 1.53
N GLY A 96 10.60 -0.19 2.34
CA GLY A 96 9.47 -0.67 3.14
C GLY A 96 9.01 0.33 4.21
N ALA A 97 9.93 1.03 4.87
CA ALA A 97 9.64 2.04 5.88
C ALA A 97 8.96 3.26 5.26
N VAL A 98 9.47 3.74 4.12
CA VAL A 98 8.87 4.87 3.39
C VAL A 98 7.45 4.52 2.98
N PHE A 99 7.25 3.37 2.31
CA PHE A 99 5.92 2.95 1.89
C PHE A 99 4.97 2.72 3.08
N GLY A 100 5.44 2.06 4.15
CA GLY A 100 4.65 1.82 5.36
C GLY A 100 4.30 3.12 6.10
N GLY A 101 5.22 4.07 6.18
CA GLY A 101 5.00 5.38 6.78
C GLY A 101 3.99 6.21 5.99
N LEU A 102 4.09 6.23 4.66
CA LEU A 102 3.09 6.87 3.80
C LEU A 102 1.71 6.21 3.94
N THR A 103 1.67 4.89 4.04
CA THR A 103 0.41 4.15 4.29
C THR A 103 -0.19 4.53 5.64
N ALA A 104 0.62 4.64 6.70
CA ALA A 104 0.16 5.07 8.00
C ALA A 104 -0.34 6.53 7.98
N LEU A 105 0.37 7.42 7.30
CA LEU A 105 -0.05 8.81 7.10
C LEU A 105 -1.40 8.89 6.37
N LEU A 106 -1.61 8.08 5.33
CA LEU A 106 -2.88 7.97 4.62
C LEU A 106 -4.02 7.52 5.52
N VAL A 107 -3.78 6.55 6.41
CA VAL A 107 -4.79 6.10 7.38
C VAL A 107 -5.16 7.22 8.35
N VAL A 108 -4.17 7.93 8.90
CA VAL A 108 -4.39 9.03 9.85
C VAL A 108 -5.11 10.20 9.19
N THR A 109 -4.65 10.63 8.02
CA THR A 109 -5.28 11.74 7.29
C THR A 109 -6.67 11.36 6.78
N GLY A 110 -6.87 10.12 6.33
CA GLY A 110 -8.18 9.60 5.97
C GLY A 110 -9.14 9.63 7.15
N TYR A 111 -8.72 9.17 8.33
CA TYR A 111 -9.51 9.29 9.55
C TYR A 111 -9.81 10.75 9.92
N ALA A 112 -8.81 11.63 9.82
CA ALA A 112 -8.98 13.05 10.10
C ALA A 112 -10.02 13.72 9.19
N LEU A 113 -10.05 13.37 7.90
CA LEU A 113 -11.05 13.87 6.96
C LEU A 113 -12.50 13.52 7.34
N TYR A 114 -12.71 12.43 8.08
CA TYR A 114 -14.03 12.02 8.56
C TYR A 114 -14.42 12.64 9.90
N TYR A 115 -13.47 12.82 10.81
CA TYR A 115 -13.77 13.06 12.23
C TYR A 115 -13.18 14.33 12.83
N VAL A 116 -12.19 14.95 12.18
CA VAL A 116 -11.57 16.17 12.69
C VAL A 116 -12.34 17.38 12.16
N ASN A 117 -12.80 18.21 13.09
CA ASN A 117 -13.48 19.47 12.81
C ASN A 117 -12.49 20.64 12.79
N GLY A 118 -12.89 21.73 12.14
CA GLY A 118 -12.07 22.93 11.97
C GLY A 118 -11.49 23.02 10.56
N GLU A 119 -11.53 24.22 10.00
CA GLU A 119 -11.18 24.48 8.60
C GLU A 119 -9.71 24.15 8.30
N LEU A 120 -8.78 24.74 9.06
CA LEU A 120 -7.34 24.55 8.82
C LEU A 120 -6.88 23.09 9.01
N PRO A 121 -7.20 22.38 10.11
CA PRO A 121 -6.80 20.98 10.28
C PRO A 121 -7.35 20.06 9.18
N ARG A 122 -8.59 20.30 8.73
CA ARG A 122 -9.23 19.54 7.65
C ARG A 122 -8.53 19.81 6.31
N GLN A 123 -8.24 21.06 5.97
CA GLN A 123 -7.50 21.43 4.75
C GLN A 123 -6.09 20.81 4.73
N CYS A 124 -5.38 20.84 5.87
CA CYS A 124 -4.09 20.17 6.00
C CYS A 124 -4.22 18.66 5.77
N ALA A 125 -5.22 18.01 6.37
CA ALA A 125 -5.45 16.58 6.18
C ALA A 125 -5.75 16.23 4.71
N GLU A 126 -6.55 17.05 4.03
CA GLU A 126 -6.90 16.90 2.62
C GLU A 126 -5.66 16.93 1.71
N VAL A 127 -4.88 18.01 1.80
CA VAL A 127 -3.66 18.18 0.99
C VAL A 127 -2.64 17.08 1.29
N LEU A 128 -2.43 16.75 2.57
CA LEU A 128 -1.53 15.67 2.97
C LEU A 128 -2.01 14.31 2.43
N HIS A 129 -3.32 14.05 2.44
CA HIS A 129 -3.87 12.79 1.94
C HIS A 129 -3.61 12.63 0.43
N TRP A 130 -3.84 13.68 -0.36
CA TRP A 130 -3.59 13.65 -1.80
C TRP A 130 -2.11 13.43 -2.12
N ILE A 131 -1.23 14.24 -1.53
CA ILE A 131 0.23 14.16 -1.78
C ILE A 131 0.76 12.79 -1.32
N ALA A 132 0.36 12.34 -0.13
CA ALA A 132 0.77 11.04 0.39
C ALA A 132 0.25 9.89 -0.49
N GLY A 133 -0.95 10.02 -1.07
CA GLY A 133 -1.54 9.03 -1.96
C GLY A 133 -0.72 8.81 -3.22
N LEU A 134 -0.35 9.92 -3.89
CA LEU A 134 0.52 9.88 -5.07
C LEU A 134 1.91 9.35 -4.72
N ALA A 135 2.51 9.85 -3.62
CA ALA A 135 3.81 9.40 -3.16
C ALA A 135 3.82 7.90 -2.80
N ALA A 136 2.74 7.38 -2.19
CA ALA A 136 2.62 5.98 -1.83
C ALA A 136 2.62 5.06 -3.06
N CYS A 137 2.03 5.49 -4.18
CA CYS A 137 2.08 4.74 -5.43
C CYS A 137 3.52 4.59 -5.94
N VAL A 138 4.27 5.70 -5.99
CA VAL A 138 5.69 5.69 -6.38
C VAL A 138 6.51 4.83 -5.41
N ALA A 139 6.29 5.01 -4.09
CA ALA A 139 6.99 4.25 -3.06
C ALA A 139 6.71 2.74 -3.14
N LEU A 140 5.47 2.33 -3.44
CA LEU A 140 5.11 0.93 -3.65
C LEU A 140 5.85 0.35 -4.85
N TRP A 141 5.88 1.07 -5.97
CA TRP A 141 6.61 0.63 -7.16
C TRP A 141 8.11 0.49 -6.88
N VAL A 142 8.72 1.49 -6.23
CA VAL A 142 10.14 1.46 -5.81
C VAL A 142 10.40 0.29 -4.86
N HIS A 143 9.55 0.07 -3.86
CA HIS A 143 9.64 -1.05 -2.93
C HIS A 143 9.66 -2.40 -3.68
N ILE A 144 8.75 -2.57 -4.65
CA ILE A 144 8.67 -3.79 -5.47
C ILE A 144 9.91 -3.93 -6.36
N ALA A 145 10.35 -2.85 -7.02
CA ALA A 145 11.49 -2.86 -7.93
C ALA A 145 12.79 -3.23 -7.19
N ILE A 146 13.08 -2.58 -6.06
CA ILE A 146 14.25 -2.90 -5.23
C ILE A 146 14.17 -4.33 -4.70
N GLY A 147 13.00 -4.74 -4.21
CA GLY A 147 12.77 -6.11 -3.74
C GLY A 147 12.99 -7.17 -4.82
N ARG A 148 12.64 -6.88 -6.08
CA ARG A 148 12.89 -7.77 -7.23
C ARG A 148 14.38 -7.80 -7.61
N ARG A 149 15.05 -6.65 -7.69
CA ARG A 149 16.48 -6.54 -8.03
C ARG A 149 17.36 -7.29 -7.04
N ARG A 150 17.14 -7.09 -5.73
CA ARG A 150 17.90 -7.77 -4.67
C ARG A 150 17.71 -9.29 -4.67
N ARG A 151 16.54 -9.79 -5.09
CA ARG A 151 16.31 -11.24 -5.27
C ARG A 151 17.08 -11.80 -6.45
N LYS A 152 17.05 -11.12 -7.61
CA LYS A 152 17.80 -11.55 -8.80
C LYS A 152 19.31 -11.62 -8.50
N ALA A 153 19.86 -10.61 -7.84
CA ALA A 153 21.27 -10.59 -7.45
C ALA A 153 21.65 -11.76 -6.52
N ALA A 154 20.80 -12.06 -5.53
CA ALA A 154 21.04 -13.18 -4.62
C ALA A 154 20.99 -14.55 -5.32
N SER A 155 20.12 -14.73 -6.32
CA SER A 155 20.04 -15.97 -7.12
C SER A 155 21.20 -16.11 -8.11
N ALA A 156 21.71 -15.00 -8.66
CA ALA A 156 22.86 -15.02 -9.57
C ALA A 156 24.18 -15.35 -8.86
N PHE A 157 24.31 -15.03 -7.57
CA PHE A 157 25.48 -15.39 -6.75
C PHE A 157 25.46 -16.86 -6.26
N GLN A 158 24.35 -17.57 -6.44
CA GLN A 158 24.18 -18.98 -6.03
C GLN A 158 24.34 -19.99 -7.17
N MET A 159 24.56 -19.51 -8.41
CA MET A 159 24.98 -20.31 -9.56
C MET A 159 26.48 -20.14 -9.77
#